data_AF-A0A1J8PRR8-F1
#
_entry.id   AF-A0A1J8PRR8-F1
#
_cell.length_a   1.000
_cell.length_b   1.000
_cell.length_c   1.000
_cell.angle_alpha   90.00
_cell.angle_beta   90.00
_cell.angle_gamma   90.00
#
_symmetry.space_group_name_H-M   'P 1'
#
loop_
_entity.id
_entity.type
_entity.pdbx_description
1 polymer ?
#
loop_
_entity_poly.entity_id
_entity_poly.type
_entity_poly.pdbx_seq_one_letter_code
_entity_poly.pdbx_strand_id
1 'polypeptide(L)' 'GLRSVLTERGSFDVRQLKAKCSPVCPFESENYCMAGLLSQQDDYANQESMLETLIEKTGHICIFYRNSTVS' A
#
# COMPACT_ATOMS: atom_id res chain seq x y z
N GLY A 1 -10.30 -7.27 -8.60
CA GLY A 1 -10.36 -6.70 -7.23
C GLY A 1 -9.14 -7.16 -6.43
N LEU A 2 -8.92 -6.66 -5.20
CA LEU A 2 -7.68 -6.94 -4.44
C LEU A 2 -7.31 -8.43 -4.36
N ARG A 3 -8.31 -9.32 -4.16
CA ARG A 3 -8.11 -10.77 -4.15
C ARG A 3 -7.51 -11.30 -5.46
N SER A 4 -8.05 -10.89 -6.61
CA SER A 4 -7.56 -11.31 -7.94
C SER A 4 -6.12 -10.85 -8.14
N VAL A 5 -5.85 -9.57 -7.84
CA VAL A 5 -4.53 -8.96 -7.98
C VAL A 5 -3.48 -9.70 -7.14
N LEU A 6 -3.81 -10.03 -5.89
CA LEU A 6 -2.92 -10.79 -5.03
C LEU A 6 -2.73 -12.23 -5.52
N THR A 7 -3.79 -12.87 -6.03
CA THR A 7 -3.72 -14.25 -6.55
C THR A 7 -2.84 -14.33 -7.81
N GLU A 8 -2.91 -13.33 -8.69
CA GLU A 8 -2.11 -13.24 -9.92
C GLU A 8 -0.62 -12.99 -9.61
N ARG A 9 -0.33 -12.21 -8.55
CA ARG A 9 1.04 -11.91 -8.12
C ARG A 9 1.71 -13.00 -7.29
N GLY A 10 0.98 -14.04 -6.89
CA GLY A 10 1.52 -15.17 -6.15
C GLY A 10 0.48 -15.88 -5.27
N SER A 11 0.86 -17.02 -4.71
CA SER A 11 0.01 -17.80 -3.82
C SER A 11 -0.05 -17.19 -2.41
N PHE A 12 -0.60 -15.99 -2.27
CA PHE A 12 -0.92 -15.42 -0.96
C PHE A 12 -2.17 -16.09 -0.41
N ASP A 13 -2.13 -16.61 0.83
CA ASP A 13 -3.32 -17.12 1.50
C ASP A 13 -4.19 -15.95 2.00
N VAL A 14 -4.98 -15.40 1.08
CA VAL A 14 -5.87 -14.26 1.34
C VAL A 14 -7.25 -14.69 1.85
N ARG A 15 -7.48 -15.98 2.13
CA ARG A 15 -8.82 -16.52 2.47
C ARG A 15 -9.38 -15.94 3.76
N GLN A 16 -8.51 -15.63 4.72
CA GLN A 16 -8.88 -15.06 6.02
C GLN A 16 -8.72 -13.53 6.06
N LEU A 17 -8.29 -12.90 4.96
CA LEU A 17 -8.02 -11.47 4.92
C LEU A 17 -9.26 -10.69 4.48
N LYS A 18 -9.52 -9.58 5.18
CA LYS A 18 -10.50 -8.57 4.73
C LYS A 18 -9.90 -7.77 3.57
N ALA A 19 -10.75 -7.07 2.81
CA ALA A 19 -10.28 -6.18 1.74
C ALA A 19 -9.45 -5.00 2.31
N LYS A 20 -9.96 -4.35 3.37
CA LYS A 20 -9.33 -3.22 4.07
C LYS A 20 -9.72 -3.26 5.56
N CYS A 21 -8.87 -2.77 6.46
CA CYS A 21 -9.26 -2.57 7.86
C CYS A 21 -10.18 -1.36 8.01
N SER A 22 -10.87 -1.31 9.14
CA SER A 22 -11.68 -0.18 9.56
C SER A 22 -11.40 0.10 11.04
N PRO A 23 -11.19 1.36 11.46
CA PRO A 23 -11.19 2.58 10.63
C PRO A 23 -9.88 2.80 9.85
N VAL A 24 -8.75 2.34 10.40
CA VAL A 24 -7.40 2.45 9.85
C VAL A 24 -6.68 1.13 10.11
N CYS A 25 -5.71 0.78 9.26
CA CYS A 25 -4.94 -0.43 9.46
C CYS A 25 -3.77 -0.22 10.43
N PRO A 26 -3.50 -1.18 11.32
CA PRO A 26 -2.37 -1.12 12.23
C PRO A 26 -1.04 -1.14 11.46
N PHE A 27 -0.11 -0.28 11.86
CA PHE A 27 1.15 -0.05 11.15
C PHE A 27 2.16 -1.20 11.31
N GLU A 28 2.23 -1.82 12.50
CA GLU A 28 3.30 -2.75 12.88
C GLU A 28 3.02 -4.23 12.59
N SER A 29 1.80 -4.60 12.17
CA SER A 29 1.45 -6.01 11.96
C SER A 29 1.50 -6.38 10.48
N GLU A 30 2.23 -7.44 10.15
CA GLU A 30 2.15 -8.07 8.83
C GLU A 30 0.77 -8.74 8.64
N ASN A 31 0.26 -8.75 7.41
CA ASN A 31 -0.88 -9.58 6.99
C ASN A 31 -2.27 -9.31 7.63
N TYR A 32 -2.67 -8.06 7.92
CA TYR A 32 -4.01 -7.76 8.47
C TYR A 32 -5.15 -7.74 7.43
N CYS A 33 -4.88 -7.36 6.18
CA CYS A 33 -5.88 -7.24 5.11
C CYS A 33 -5.19 -7.19 3.74
N MET A 34 -5.97 -7.42 2.68
CA MET A 34 -5.48 -7.44 1.31
C MET A 34 -4.84 -6.11 0.87
N ALA A 35 -5.40 -4.95 1.28
CA ALA A 35 -4.83 -3.65 0.95
C ALA A 35 -3.46 -3.43 1.61
N GLY A 36 -3.29 -3.89 2.85
CA GLY A 36 -2.02 -3.83 3.56
C GLY A 36 -0.96 -4.70 2.91
N LEU A 37 -1.32 -5.94 2.63
CA LEU A 37 -0.46 -6.90 1.94
C LEU A 37 0.02 -6.36 0.59
N LEU A 38 -0.88 -5.74 -0.18
CA LEU A 38 -0.54 -5.15 -1.47
C LEU A 38 0.38 -3.92 -1.31
N SER A 39 0.13 -3.07 -0.31
CA SER A 39 0.93 -1.85 -0.07
C SER A 39 2.37 -2.11 0.36
N GLN A 40 2.67 -3.31 0.86
CA GLN A 40 4.01 -3.74 1.28
C GLN A 40 4.82 -4.35 0.14
N GLN A 41 4.22 -4.59 -1.03
CA GLN A 41 4.95 -5.09 -2.21
C GLN A 41 5.76 -3.95 -2.83
N ASP A 42 6.99 -4.23 -3.25
CA ASP A 42 7.96 -3.21 -3.70
C ASP A 42 7.43 -2.33 -4.84
N ASP A 43 6.66 -2.90 -5.77
CA ASP A 43 6.09 -2.17 -6.90
C ASP A 43 4.99 -1.19 -6.49
N TYR A 44 4.28 -1.44 -5.38
CA TYR A 44 3.31 -0.52 -4.80
C TYR A 44 3.91 0.43 -3.77
N ALA A 45 4.88 -0.05 -3.00
CA ALA A 45 5.58 0.77 -2.01
C ALA A 45 6.38 1.89 -2.68
N ASN A 46 6.90 1.64 -3.88
CA ASN A 46 7.70 2.60 -4.66
C ASN A 46 6.92 3.22 -5.82
N GLN A 47 5.60 2.99 -5.91
CA GLN A 47 4.78 3.62 -6.94
C GLN A 47 4.61 5.12 -6.64
N GLU A 48 5.13 5.98 -7.52
CA GLU A 48 4.85 7.41 -7.47
C GLU A 48 3.35 7.69 -7.60
N SER A 49 2.83 8.56 -6.73
CA SER A 49 1.43 8.95 -6.79
C SER A 49 1.21 9.97 -7.91
N MET A 50 0.11 9.84 -8.66
CA MET A 50 -0.28 10.87 -9.63
C MET A 50 -0.39 12.26 -9.00
N LEU A 51 -0.74 12.33 -7.71
CA LEU A 51 -0.80 13.58 -6.97
C LEU A 51 0.59 14.15 -6.69
N GLU A 52 1.55 13.31 -6.30
CA GLU A 52 2.95 13.68 -6.13
C GLU A 52 3.54 14.16 -7.45
N THR A 53 3.36 13.40 -8.53
CA THR A 53 3.77 13.82 -9.87
C THR A 53 3.17 15.19 -10.27
N LEU A 54 1.90 15.46 -9.93
CA LEU A 54 1.26 16.74 -10.23
C LEU A 54 1.88 17.88 -9.41
N ILE A 55 2.07 17.68 -8.10
CA ILE A 55 2.65 18.67 -7.20
C ILE A 55 4.08 19.01 -7.63
N GLU A 56 4.88 17.99 -7.94
CA GLU A 56 6.27 18.15 -8.42
C GLU A 56 6.33 18.85 -9.78
N LYS A 57 5.43 18.51 -10.71
CA LYS A 57 5.33 19.22 -12.00
C LYS A 57 4.99 20.70 -11.88
N THR A 58 4.33 21.10 -10.79
CA THR A 58 4.05 22.51 -10.49
C THR A 58 5.19 23.23 -9.76
N GLY A 59 6.32 22.54 -9.52
CA GLY A 59 7.51 23.10 -8.87
C GLY A 59 7.48 23.02 -7.34
N HIS A 60 6.59 22.21 -6.76
CA HIS A 60 6.46 22.02 -5.32
C HIS A 60 6.98 20.65 -4.89
N ILE A 61 7.61 20.57 -3.72
CA ILE A 61 8.04 19.28 -3.15
C ILE A 61 6.82 18.63 -2.48
N CYS A 62 6.53 17.37 -2.85
CA CYS A 62 5.53 16.56 -2.16
C CYS A 62 6.23 15.67 -1.14
N ILE A 63 5.93 15.85 0.14
CA ILE A 63 6.41 14.94 1.19
C ILE A 63 5.20 14.18 1.72
N PHE A 64 5.02 12.95 1.25
CA PHE A 64 4.09 12.05 1.94
C PHE A 64 4.72 11.63 3.26
N TYR A 65 4.16 12.15 4.35
CA TYR A 65 4.44 11.63 5.67
C TYR A 65 3.78 10.25 5.79
N ARG A 66 4.45 9.24 5.22
CA ARG A 66 4.22 7.85 5.58
C ARG A 66 4.74 7.75 7.01
N ASN A 67 3.87 7.44 7.96
CA ASN A 67 4.27 7.05 9.32
C ASN A 67 4.99 5.70 9.25
N SER A 68 6.11 5.65 8.56
CA SER A 68 6.97 4.49 8.36
C SER A 68 8.38 4.95 8.66
N THR A 69 8.84 4.61 9.86
CA THR A 69 10.23 4.71 10.26
C THR A 69 11.10 4.05 9.19
N VAL A 70 11.98 4.86 8.61
CA VAL A 70 13.17 4.42 7.87
C VAL A 70 13.89 3.38 8.73
N SER A 71 14.09 2.16 8.22
CA SER A 71 15.12 1.24 8.73
C SER A 71 16.50 1.70 8.30
#